data_AF-A0A7T1MEW7-F1
#
_entry.id   AF-A0A7T1MEW7-F1
#
_cell.length_a   1.000
_cell.length_b   1.000
_cell.length_c   1.000
_cell.angle_alpha   90.00
_cell.angle_beta   90.00
_cell.angle_gamma   90.00
#
_symmetry.space_group_name_H-M   'P 1'
#
loop_
_entity.id
_entity.type
_entity.pdbx_description
1 polymer ?
#
loop_
_entity_poly.entity_id
_entity_poly.type
_entity_poly.pdbx_seq_one_letter_code
_entity_poly.pdbx_strand_id
1 'polypeptide(L)'
;MLGGLGGLGAAPPARAGLARPLLMMMKPQLEERLARVCVETASGGQSDLARRLKDPCRQLAGPTSACLIEETDRSGRSLGVVSELVQGRFGDDSEWVVKRCLARLLGLKPESLQEVPLEELAKRFGQSAGTGKDRLDYP
;
A
#
# COMPACT_ATOMS: atom_id res chain seq x y z
N MET A 1 14.46 -43.90 29.94
CA MET A 1 15.85 -43.52 29.64
C MET A 1 15.90 -42.90 28.24
N LEU A 2 16.03 -41.56 28.20
CA LEU A 2 16.63 -40.66 27.19
C LEU A 2 16.54 -41.05 25.68
N GLY A 3 16.15 -40.20 24.72
CA GLY A 3 15.96 -38.74 24.69
C GLY A 3 16.04 -38.27 23.23
N GLY A 4 15.61 -37.02 22.97
CA GLY A 4 15.99 -36.28 21.75
C GLY A 4 14.85 -35.90 20.81
N LEU A 5 14.14 -34.80 21.10
CA LEU A 5 13.31 -34.09 20.12
C LEU A 5 13.74 -32.63 20.01
N GLY A 6 14.27 -32.31 18.82
CA GLY A 6 13.87 -31.15 18.03
C GLY A 6 14.21 -29.78 18.60
N GLY A 7 15.31 -29.22 18.10
CA GLY A 7 15.72 -27.84 18.34
C GLY A 7 14.60 -26.83 18.08
N LEU A 8 14.34 -25.99 19.08
CA LEU A 8 13.63 -24.74 18.97
C LEU A 8 14.48 -23.79 18.12
N GLY A 9 14.20 -23.73 16.82
CA GLY A 9 14.74 -22.69 15.95
C GLY A 9 14.22 -21.33 16.43
N ALA A 10 15.06 -20.62 17.18
CA ALA A 10 14.82 -19.23 17.52
C ALA A 10 14.65 -18.43 16.22
N ALA A 11 13.47 -17.82 16.04
CA ALA A 11 13.30 -16.83 14.98
C ALA A 11 14.40 -15.76 15.13
N PRO A 12 15.07 -15.35 14.05
CA PRO A 12 16.11 -14.34 14.15
C PRO A 12 15.51 -13.08 14.79
N PRO A 13 16.28 -12.37 15.64
CA PRO A 13 15.80 -11.13 16.24
C PRO A 13 15.39 -10.21 15.10
N ALA A 14 14.14 -9.76 15.14
CA ALA A 14 13.67 -8.71 14.24
C ALA A 14 14.65 -7.55 14.40
N ARG A 15 15.50 -7.35 13.37
CA ARG A 15 16.31 -6.16 13.27
C ARG A 15 15.32 -5.02 13.07
N ALA A 16 14.86 -4.45 14.18
CA ALA A 16 14.24 -3.14 14.22
C ALA A 16 15.33 -2.15 13.77
N GLY A 17 15.56 -2.10 12.46
CA GLY A 17 16.50 -1.17 11.88
C GLY A 17 16.02 0.24 12.19
N LEU A 18 16.96 1.19 12.19
CA LEU A 18 16.70 2.63 12.31
C LEU A 18 15.66 3.15 11.29
N ALA A 19 15.24 2.33 10.33
CA ALA A 19 14.19 2.59 9.37
C ALA A 19 12.80 2.82 9.99
N ARG A 20 12.39 2.10 11.04
CA ARG A 20 11.01 2.26 11.56
C ARG A 20 10.74 3.67 12.10
N PRO A 21 11.60 4.27 12.95
CA PRO A 21 11.44 5.67 13.35
C PRO A 21 11.39 6.64 12.17
N LEU A 22 12.23 6.44 11.15
CA LEU A 22 12.23 7.25 9.93
C LEU A 22 10.89 7.16 9.18
N LEU A 23 10.38 5.93 8.96
CA LEU A 23 9.10 5.70 8.30
C LEU A 23 7.93 6.32 9.08
N MET A 24 7.98 6.27 10.41
CA MET A 24 6.96 6.89 11.27
C MET A 24 6.97 8.42 11.18
N MET A 25 8.13 9.06 11.00
CA MET A 25 8.19 10.51 10.75
C MET A 25 7.59 10.89 9.39
N MET A 26 7.68 10.01 8.40
CA MET A 26 7.09 10.22 7.08
C MET A 26 5.57 9.96 7.04
N LYS A 27 5.00 9.33 8.08
CA LYS A 27 3.59 8.94 8.13
C LYS A 27 2.62 10.09 7.80
N PRO A 28 2.74 11.31 8.34
CA PRO A 28 1.81 12.39 8.01
C PRO A 28 1.83 12.77 6.52
N GLN A 29 3.02 12.75 5.90
CA GLN A 29 3.17 13.04 4.47
C GLN A 29 2.57 11.91 3.62
N LEU A 30 2.73 10.66 4.06
CA LEU A 30 2.13 9.50 3.40
C LEU A 30 0.61 9.54 3.49
N GLU A 31 0.04 9.87 4.66
CA GLU A 31 -1.41 10.00 4.86
C GLU A 31 -2.02 11.06 3.96
N GLU A 32 -1.41 12.25 3.87
CA GLU A 32 -1.91 13.32 3.01
C GLU A 32 -1.88 12.91 1.53
N ARG A 33 -0.81 12.22 1.09
CA ARG A 33 -0.72 11.69 -0.28
C ARG A 33 -1.77 10.62 -0.56
N LEU A 34 -1.95 9.67 0.35
CA LEU A 34 -2.96 8.61 0.22
C LEU A 34 -4.37 9.19 0.17
N ALA A 35 -4.69 10.15 1.04
CA ALA A 35 -5.98 10.81 1.06
C ALA A 35 -6.24 11.56 -0.26
N ARG A 36 -5.24 12.27 -0.78
CA ARG A 36 -5.32 12.97 -2.06
C ARG A 36 -5.59 12.01 -3.23
N VAL A 37 -4.77 10.97 -3.37
CA VAL A 37 -4.91 9.97 -4.46
C VAL A 37 -6.25 9.25 -4.37
N CYS A 38 -6.72 8.93 -3.16
CA CYS A 38 -8.04 8.37 -2.94
C CYS A 38 -9.15 9.29 -3.49
N VAL A 39 -9.13 10.58 -3.17
CA VAL A 39 -10.14 11.54 -3.66
C VAL A 39 -10.05 11.68 -5.17
N GLU A 40 -8.86 11.86 -5.73
CA GLU A 40 -8.64 12.03 -7.17
C GLU A 40 -9.15 10.82 -7.96
N THR A 41 -8.81 9.62 -7.50
CA THR A 41 -9.18 8.36 -8.17
C THR A 41 -10.65 8.05 -8.01
N ALA A 42 -11.19 8.13 -6.78
CA ALA A 42 -12.56 7.72 -6.50
C ALA A 42 -13.61 8.75 -6.97
N SER A 43 -13.24 10.02 -7.11
CA SER A 43 -14.16 11.04 -7.63
C SER A 43 -14.31 11.01 -9.15
N GLY A 44 -13.36 10.43 -9.88
CA GLY A 44 -13.35 10.44 -11.35
C GLY A 44 -13.46 11.86 -11.94
N GLY A 45 -12.91 12.87 -11.24
CA GLY A 45 -12.95 14.28 -11.64
C GLY A 45 -14.22 15.06 -11.25
N GLN A 46 -15.20 14.42 -10.60
CA GLN A 46 -16.42 15.10 -10.16
C GLN A 46 -16.18 15.92 -8.87
N SER A 47 -16.31 17.24 -8.95
CA SER A 47 -15.95 18.17 -7.86
C SER A 47 -16.82 18.03 -6.61
N ASP A 48 -18.10 17.72 -6.77
CA ASP A 48 -19.03 17.50 -5.65
C ASP A 48 -18.77 16.18 -4.94
N LEU A 49 -18.47 15.13 -5.70
CA LEU A 49 -18.05 13.84 -5.14
C LEU A 49 -16.70 13.98 -4.45
N ALA A 50 -15.75 14.69 -5.05
CA ALA A 50 -14.45 14.97 -4.45
C ALA A 50 -14.58 15.66 -3.08
N ARG A 51 -15.51 16.62 -2.93
CA ARG A 51 -15.81 17.26 -1.64
C ARG A 51 -16.33 16.27 -0.61
N ARG A 52 -17.25 15.38 -1.00
CA ARG A 52 -17.85 14.37 -0.11
C ARG A 52 -16.83 13.29 0.31
N LEU A 53 -15.84 13.01 -0.53
CA LEU A 53 -14.83 11.98 -0.28
C LEU A 53 -13.64 12.46 0.57
N LYS A 54 -13.49 13.76 0.84
CA LYS A 54 -12.36 14.29 1.63
C LYS A 54 -12.19 13.60 2.98
N ASP A 55 -13.25 13.57 3.78
CA ASP A 55 -13.19 12.99 5.13
C ASP A 55 -13.07 11.46 5.10
N PRO A 56 -13.85 10.72 4.29
CA PRO A 56 -13.64 9.27 4.11
C PRO A 56 -12.22 8.90 3.68
N CYS A 57 -11.64 9.61 2.72
CA CYS A 57 -10.29 9.33 2.24
C CYS A 57 -9.22 9.65 3.29
N ARG A 58 -9.41 10.68 4.12
CA ARG A 58 -8.54 10.95 5.28
C ARG A 58 -8.64 9.86 6.34
N GLN A 59 -9.86 9.38 6.64
CA GLN A 59 -10.08 8.30 7.58
C GLN A 59 -9.45 6.98 7.10
N LEU A 60 -9.46 6.72 5.78
CA LEU A 60 -8.80 5.55 5.19
C LEU A 60 -7.27 5.67 5.16
N ALA A 61 -6.74 6.87 4.98
CA ALA A 61 -5.30 7.10 4.89
C ALA A 61 -4.54 6.70 6.17
N GLY A 62 -5.14 6.92 7.34
CA GLY A 62 -4.59 6.55 8.64
C GLY A 62 -4.22 5.05 8.76
N PRO A 63 -5.19 4.13 8.71
CA PRO A 63 -4.91 2.69 8.79
C PRO A 63 -4.08 2.19 7.61
N THR A 64 -4.24 2.76 6.41
CA THR A 64 -3.47 2.37 5.23
C THR A 64 -1.98 2.71 5.40
N SER A 65 -1.65 3.94 5.82
CA SER A 65 -0.27 4.35 6.05
C SER A 65 0.41 3.51 7.15
N ALA A 66 -0.30 3.24 8.25
CA ALA A 66 0.21 2.43 9.34
C ALA A 66 0.51 0.99 8.88
N CYS A 67 -0.38 0.42 8.08
CA CYS A 67 -0.24 -0.91 7.51
C CYS A 67 0.96 -1.01 6.56
N LEU A 68 1.16 -0.02 5.68
CA LEU A 68 2.32 0.02 4.77
C LEU A 68 3.64 0.12 5.55
N ILE A 69 3.72 0.99 6.55
CA ILE A 69 4.92 1.15 7.39
C ILE A 69 5.21 -0.15 8.15
N GLU A 70 4.18 -0.77 8.72
CA GLU A 70 4.35 -1.99 9.50
C GLU A 70 4.77 -3.19 8.63
N GLU A 71 4.17 -3.38 7.45
CA GLU A 71 4.57 -4.45 6.52
C GLU A 71 5.99 -4.22 5.97
N THR A 72 6.35 -2.96 5.70
CA THR A 72 7.71 -2.60 5.27
C THR A 72 8.74 -2.99 6.33
N ASP A 73 8.48 -2.62 7.60
CA ASP A 73 9.37 -2.93 8.72
C ASP A 73 9.42 -4.43 9.03
N ARG A 74 8.25 -5.06 9.17
CA ARG A 74 8.12 -6.48 9.55
C ARG A 74 8.75 -7.42 8.53
N SER A 75 8.72 -7.07 7.25
CA SER A 75 9.29 -7.88 6.17
C SER A 75 10.78 -7.71 5.96
N GLY A 76 11.40 -6.72 6.61
CA GLY A 76 12.81 -6.38 6.39
C GLY A 76 13.07 -5.74 5.02
N ARG A 77 12.04 -5.33 4.28
CA ARG A 77 12.15 -4.75 2.93
C ARG A 77 12.36 -3.23 2.93
N SER A 78 12.50 -2.60 4.09
CA SER A 78 12.62 -1.14 4.24
C SER A 78 13.66 -0.50 3.32
N LEU A 79 14.85 -1.08 3.18
CA LEU A 79 15.89 -0.53 2.30
C LEU A 79 15.53 -0.63 0.82
N GLY A 80 14.88 -1.73 0.42
CA GLY A 80 14.40 -1.95 -0.93
C GLY A 80 13.32 -0.95 -1.30
N VAL A 81 12.30 -0.81 -0.46
CA VAL A 81 11.23 0.19 -0.63
C VAL A 81 11.82 1.61 -0.70
N VAL A 82 12.73 1.98 0.19
CA VAL A 82 13.38 3.31 0.15
C VAL A 82 14.18 3.51 -1.13
N SER A 83 14.93 2.49 -1.58
CA SER A 83 15.68 2.55 -2.84
C SER A 83 14.76 2.74 -4.04
N GLU A 84 13.63 2.04 -4.09
CA GLU A 84 12.63 2.19 -5.16
C GLU A 84 12.02 3.59 -5.18
N LEU A 85 11.68 4.13 -4.01
CA LEU A 85 11.17 5.49 -3.87
C LEU A 85 12.17 6.56 -4.33
N VAL A 86 13.45 6.43 -3.96
CA VAL A 86 14.51 7.34 -4.40
C VAL A 86 14.70 7.28 -5.92
N GLN A 87 14.54 6.10 -6.51
CA GLN A 87 14.56 5.90 -7.96
C GLN A 87 13.25 6.33 -8.64
N GLY A 88 12.23 6.74 -7.89
CA GLY A 88 10.94 7.16 -8.43
C GLY A 88 10.15 6.03 -9.09
N ARG A 89 10.37 4.77 -8.68
CA ARG A 89 9.74 3.58 -9.28
C ARG A 89 8.92 2.80 -8.26
N PHE A 90 7.99 2.00 -8.77
CA PHE A 90 7.30 0.96 -8.01
C PHE A 90 7.88 -0.39 -8.42
N GLY A 91 8.56 -1.10 -7.51
CA GLY A 91 9.21 -2.38 -7.80
C GLY A 91 8.74 -3.50 -6.89
N ASP A 92 9.45 -4.62 -6.92
CA ASP A 92 9.09 -5.86 -6.23
C ASP A 92 8.89 -5.68 -4.71
N ASP A 93 9.70 -4.84 -4.07
CA ASP A 93 9.62 -4.62 -2.62
C ASP A 93 8.35 -3.85 -2.26
N SER A 94 8.07 -2.76 -2.98
CA SER A 94 6.85 -1.97 -2.79
C SER A 94 5.60 -2.76 -3.16
N GLU A 95 5.63 -3.52 -4.27
CA GLU A 95 4.49 -4.34 -4.68
C GLU A 95 4.14 -5.40 -3.64
N TRP A 96 5.16 -6.09 -3.10
CA TRP A 96 4.96 -7.08 -2.05
C TRP A 96 4.33 -6.48 -0.80
N VAL A 97 4.83 -5.32 -0.35
CA VAL A 97 4.30 -4.60 0.83
C VAL A 97 2.85 -4.19 0.60
N VAL A 98 2.54 -3.60 -0.55
CA VAL A 98 1.18 -3.16 -0.89
C VAL A 98 0.23 -4.35 -0.95
N LYS A 99 0.61 -5.45 -1.60
CA LYS A 99 -0.21 -6.68 -1.67
C LYS A 99 -0.60 -7.19 -0.30
N ARG A 100 0.37 -7.34 0.60
CA ARG A 100 0.08 -7.83 1.96
C ARG A 100 -0.74 -6.83 2.76
N CYS A 101 -0.46 -5.54 2.59
CA CYS A 101 -1.24 -4.53 3.26
C CYS A 101 -2.70 -4.52 2.80
N LEU A 102 -2.95 -4.58 1.49
CA LEU A 102 -4.30 -4.70 0.92
C LEU A 102 -5.00 -5.96 1.41
N ALA A 103 -4.32 -7.12 1.39
CA ALA A 103 -4.89 -8.36 1.89
C ALA A 103 -5.34 -8.19 3.35
N ARG A 104 -4.50 -7.60 4.20
CA ARG A 104 -4.83 -7.35 5.61
C ARG A 104 -6.00 -6.38 5.80
N LEU A 105 -6.02 -5.27 5.07
CA LEU A 105 -7.10 -4.28 5.14
C LEU A 105 -8.45 -4.86 4.69
N LEU A 106 -8.42 -5.83 3.76
CA LEU A 106 -9.60 -6.52 3.26
C LEU A 106 -9.97 -7.77 4.07
N GLY A 107 -9.24 -8.09 5.14
CA GLY A 107 -9.49 -9.30 5.95
C GLY A 107 -9.16 -10.62 5.24
N LEU A 108 -8.29 -10.58 4.24
CA LEU A 108 -7.86 -11.74 3.45
C LEU A 108 -6.60 -12.37 4.06
N LYS A 109 -6.27 -13.59 3.60
CA LYS A 109 -4.99 -14.22 3.94
C LYS A 109 -3.85 -13.40 3.31
N PRO A 110 -2.70 -13.24 3.97
CA PRO A 110 -1.66 -12.33 3.48
C PRO A 110 -1.10 -12.71 2.09
N GLU A 111 -1.23 -13.96 1.70
CA GLU A 111 -0.75 -14.52 0.43
C GLU A 111 -1.79 -14.42 -0.69
N SER A 112 -3.03 -14.02 -0.40
CA SER A 112 -4.15 -14.02 -1.34
C SER A 112 -3.96 -13.12 -2.56
N LEU A 113 -3.07 -12.12 -2.49
CA LEU A 113 -2.80 -11.19 -3.59
C LEU A 113 -1.45 -11.41 -4.26
N GLN A 114 -0.73 -12.50 -3.96
CA GLN A 114 0.63 -12.73 -4.51
C GLN A 114 0.65 -12.73 -6.05
N GLU A 115 -0.30 -13.42 -6.66
CA GLU A 115 -0.40 -13.59 -8.12
C GLU A 115 -1.06 -12.40 -8.84
N VAL A 116 -1.50 -11.36 -8.11
CA VAL A 116 -2.18 -10.21 -8.70
C VAL A 116 -1.14 -9.17 -9.16
N PRO A 117 -0.98 -8.89 -10.46
CA PRO A 117 -0.02 -7.88 -10.91
C PRO A 117 -0.56 -6.47 -10.68
N LEU A 118 -0.12 -5.79 -9.61
CA LEU A 118 -0.73 -4.51 -9.21
C LEU A 118 -0.49 -3.39 -10.22
N GLU A 119 0.68 -3.38 -10.87
CA GLU A 119 0.99 -2.36 -11.88
C GLU A 119 0.05 -2.45 -13.10
N GLU A 120 -0.17 -3.67 -13.58
CA GLU A 120 -1.09 -3.94 -14.69
C GLU A 120 -2.55 -3.62 -14.30
N LEU A 121 -2.92 -3.96 -13.07
CA LEU A 121 -4.23 -3.63 -12.52
C LEU A 121 -4.46 -2.11 -12.46
N ALA A 122 -3.46 -1.35 -12.01
CA ALA A 122 -3.51 0.10 -11.96
C ALA A 122 -3.62 0.72 -13.35
N LYS A 123 -2.91 0.20 -14.36
CA LYS A 123 -3.03 0.64 -15.76
C LYS A 123 -4.46 0.51 -16.27
N ARG A 124 -5.13 -0.61 -15.99
CA ARG A 124 -6.51 -0.86 -16.41
C ARG A 124 -7.51 0.07 -15.74
N PHE A 125 -7.38 0.27 -14.43
CA PHE A 125 -8.29 1.18 -13.71
C PHE A 125 -8.06 2.65 -14.05
N GLY A 126 -6.81 3.04 -14.34
CA GLY A 126 -6.48 4.39 -14.80
C GLY A 126 -7.07 4.72 -16.18
N GLN A 127 -7.14 3.74 -17.09
CA GLN A 127 -7.77 3.90 -18.40
C GLN A 127 -9.28 4.15 -18.30
N SER A 128 -9.98 3.41 -17.43
CA SER A 128 -11.42 3.57 -17.20
C SER A 128 -11.81 4.91 -16.54
N ALA A 129 -10.90 5.54 -15.80
CA ALA A 129 -11.12 6.86 -15.21
C ALA A 129 -10.96 8.02 -16.23
N GLY A 130 -10.29 7.78 -17.37
CA GLY A 130 -10.07 8.76 -18.43
C GLY A 130 -11.18 8.80 -19.50
N THR A 131 -12.00 7.76 -19.63
CA THR A 131 -13.05 7.64 -20.66
C THR A 131 -14.36 8.38 -20.34
N GLY A 132 -14.39 9.17 -19.26
CA GLY A 132 -15.55 10.00 -18.91
C GLY A 132 -15.69 11.30 -19.71
N LYS A 133 -14.71 11.65 -20.55
CA LYS A 133 -14.69 12.92 -21.32
C LYS A 133 -15.28 12.81 -22.73
N ASP A 134 -15.44 11.60 -23.28
CA ASP A 134 -15.81 11.40 -24.69
C ASP A 134 -17.25 10.90 -24.89
N ARG A 135 -18.15 11.14 -23.93
CA ARG A 135 -19.58 10.81 -24.05
C ARG A 135 -20.47 12.06 -24.03
N LEU A 136 -20.11 13.04 -24.85
CA LEU A 136 -20.95 14.17 -25.25
C LEU A 136 -20.85 14.35 -26.77
N ASP A 137 -21.26 13.33 -27.52
CA ASP A 137 -21.80 13.52 -28.87
C ASP A 137 -22.75 12.37 -29.16
N TYR A 138 -24.05 12.62 -28.99
CA TYR A 138 -25.07 11.91 -29.76
C TYR A 138 -26.23 12.88 -30.01
N PRO A 139 -26.67 13.05 -31.26
CA PRO A 139 -27.78 13.93 -31.63
C PRO A 139 -29.13 13.47 -31.08
#